data_AF-A0A2M8LXZ2-F1
#
_entry.id   AF-A0A2M8LXZ2-F1
#
_cell.length_a   1.000
_cell.length_b   1.000
_cell.length_c   1.000
_cell.angle_alpha   90.00
_cell.angle_beta   90.00
_cell.angle_gamma   90.00
#
_symmetry.space_group_name_H-M   'P 1'
#
loop_
_entity.id
_entity.type
_entity.pdbx_description
1 polymer ?
#
loop_
_entity_poly.entity_id
_entity_poly.type
_entity_poly.pdbx_seq_one_letter_code
_entity_poly.pdbx_strand_id
1 'polypeptide(L)'
;MFYANSAMPNHYTAMGAVAATGCLLHPRPGRARYAGAGAGLAVVTLMRPNDGVAVAAPLLAAALAVPALRAGGRWRGRALAVAAGVAAGALPWVVEAHLRFGGVPERLAEAGETQGGISPVLSLTAHLTALDGPLLCRPCDGDGVRLPALGWWVLLPALVALGLWAARRAGTAAGAGRGAGAGRAPLWLAVAVAAASMAPYLLLVPYAAPRFLLPGYALLALPAALGLLAAGDRARRSRPAAAVLVLVLAGHLAVQFVLAHAHGAIQEQAREDWRRIAGVLREHGVEPPCGIKATSMTIPLAHTAGCAPLEYGSPARPDAVVLREAAPPEWARDWPLHPVPDTYNPGWRVAVRP
;
A
#
# COMPACT_ATOMS: atom_id res chain seq x y z
N MET A 1 0.53 12.18 3.13
CA MET A 1 0.45 10.88 2.44
C MET A 1 -1.01 10.60 2.15
N PHE A 2 -1.37 10.35 0.90
CA PHE A 2 -2.77 10.26 0.44
C PHE A 2 -3.60 9.13 1.07
N TYR A 3 -2.95 8.04 1.48
CA TYR A 3 -3.60 6.83 2.02
C TYR A 3 -3.40 6.62 3.53
N ALA A 4 -2.68 7.51 4.23
CA ALA A 4 -2.24 7.26 5.61
C ALA A 4 -3.40 7.17 6.62
N ASN A 5 -4.51 7.87 6.39
CA ASN A 5 -5.71 7.84 7.23
C ASN A 5 -6.81 6.91 6.69
N SER A 6 -6.59 6.25 5.56
CA SER A 6 -7.52 5.25 5.05
C SER A 6 -7.34 3.93 5.80
N ALA A 7 -8.40 3.16 5.99
CA ALA A 7 -8.34 1.78 6.52
C ALA A 7 -7.71 0.82 5.50
N MET A 8 -6.52 1.19 4.99
CA MET A 8 -5.76 0.47 3.99
C MET A 8 -4.39 0.13 4.57
N PRO A 9 -3.97 -1.14 4.53
CA PRO A 9 -2.82 -1.61 5.30
C PRO A 9 -1.46 -1.07 4.85
N ASN A 10 -1.36 -0.54 3.62
CA ASN A 10 -0.09 -0.40 2.90
C ASN A 10 0.90 0.56 3.56
N HIS A 11 0.42 1.63 4.22
CA HIS A 11 1.30 2.54 4.95
C HIS A 11 1.93 1.86 6.17
N TYR A 12 1.14 1.11 6.93
CA TYR A 12 1.61 0.32 8.07
C TYR A 12 2.58 -0.78 7.62
N THR A 13 2.28 -1.46 6.52
CA THR A 13 3.19 -2.42 5.87
C THR A 13 4.51 -1.75 5.48
N ALA A 14 4.48 -0.55 4.89
CA ALA A 14 5.69 0.16 4.51
C ALA A 14 6.56 0.55 5.72
N MET A 15 5.94 1.11 6.77
CA MET A 15 6.65 1.45 8.01
C MET A 15 7.23 0.21 8.68
N GLY A 16 6.45 -0.87 8.77
CA GLY A 16 6.90 -2.14 9.34
C GLY A 16 8.04 -2.77 8.57
N ALA A 17 8.01 -2.73 7.24
CA ALA A 17 9.08 -3.26 6.38
C ALA A 17 10.39 -2.47 6.54
N VAL A 18 10.33 -1.14 6.58
CA VAL A 18 11.49 -0.28 6.84
C VAL A 18 12.05 -0.51 8.25
N ALA A 19 11.19 -0.53 9.26
CA ALA A 19 11.59 -0.78 10.65
C ALA A 19 12.25 -2.15 10.81
N ALA A 20 11.66 -3.20 10.22
CA ALA A 20 12.19 -4.56 10.25
C ALA A 20 13.57 -4.64 9.60
N THR A 21 13.69 -4.11 8.38
CA THR A 21 14.93 -4.12 7.61
C THR A 21 16.03 -3.35 8.35
N GLY A 22 15.76 -2.14 8.81
CA GLY A 22 16.74 -1.31 9.54
C GLY A 22 17.18 -1.91 10.87
N CYS A 23 16.25 -2.45 11.67
CA CYS A 23 16.57 -3.05 12.95
C CYS A 23 17.38 -4.34 12.80
N LEU A 24 17.08 -5.18 11.80
CA LEU A 24 17.82 -6.41 11.51
C LEU A 24 19.25 -6.12 11.03
N LEU A 25 19.40 -5.07 10.22
CA LEU A 25 20.68 -4.60 9.68
C LEU A 25 21.56 -3.87 10.70
N HIS A 26 21.04 -3.56 11.89
CA HIS A 26 21.83 -2.91 12.94
C HIS A 26 23.11 -3.73 13.22
N PRO A 27 24.31 -3.11 13.24
CA PRO A 27 25.58 -3.84 13.34
C PRO A 27 25.71 -4.66 14.64
N ARG A 28 25.20 -4.11 15.73
CA ARG A 28 25.16 -4.72 17.08
C ARG A 28 23.71 -4.77 17.55
N PRO A 29 22.89 -5.70 17.04
CA PRO A 29 21.50 -5.78 17.43
C PRO A 29 21.41 -6.32 18.86
N GLY A 30 20.87 -5.51 19.78
CA GLY A 30 20.46 -5.94 21.11
C GLY A 30 18.99 -6.39 21.12
N ARG A 31 18.47 -6.72 22.30
CA ARG A 31 17.06 -7.15 22.49
C ARG A 31 16.06 -6.17 21.89
N ALA A 32 16.24 -4.87 22.10
CA ALA A 32 15.36 -3.84 21.55
C ALA A 32 15.33 -3.82 20.01
N ARG A 33 16.46 -4.08 19.35
CA ARG A 33 16.52 -4.15 17.88
C ARG A 33 15.87 -5.41 17.35
N TYR A 34 16.05 -6.55 18.01
CA TYR A 34 15.33 -7.77 17.66
C TYR A 34 13.82 -7.62 17.87
N ALA A 35 13.40 -7.01 18.97
CA ALA A 35 12.00 -6.68 19.22
C ALA A 35 11.44 -5.73 18.14
N GLY A 36 12.18 -4.69 17.77
CA GLY A 36 11.79 -3.80 16.67
C GLY A 36 11.68 -4.52 15.32
N ALA A 37 12.59 -5.46 15.04
CA ALA A 37 12.53 -6.27 13.83
C ALA A 37 11.32 -7.20 13.79
N GLY A 38 11.08 -7.91 14.90
CA GLY A 38 9.92 -8.78 15.06
C GLY A 38 8.61 -8.01 15.04
N ALA A 39 8.51 -6.89 15.75
CA ALA A 39 7.32 -6.04 15.76
C ALA A 39 7.01 -5.46 14.37
N GLY A 40 8.04 -4.99 13.64
CA GLY A 40 7.86 -4.53 12.26
C GLY A 40 7.28 -5.61 11.36
N LEU A 41 7.82 -6.84 11.42
CA LEU A 41 7.30 -7.98 10.65
C LEU A 41 5.93 -8.46 11.11
N ALA A 42 5.64 -8.38 12.41
CA ALA A 42 4.31 -8.69 12.95
C ALA A 42 3.27 -7.72 12.38
N VAL A 43 3.57 -6.42 12.34
CA VAL A 43 2.68 -5.41 11.72
C VAL A 43 2.51 -5.67 10.23
N VAL A 44 3.59 -5.92 9.48
CA VAL A 44 3.54 -6.23 8.05
C VAL A 44 2.62 -7.44 7.81
N THR A 45 2.86 -8.53 8.52
CA THR A 45 2.15 -9.80 8.32
C THR A 45 0.70 -9.72 8.79
N LEU A 46 0.43 -9.04 9.91
CA LEU A 46 -0.94 -8.82 10.41
C LEU A 46 -1.78 -8.03 9.40
N MET A 47 -1.18 -7.00 8.82
CA MET A 47 -1.84 -6.11 7.87
C MET A 47 -2.02 -6.77 6.51
N ARG A 48 -1.00 -7.49 6.03
CA ARG A 48 -0.94 -8.15 4.71
C ARG A 48 -0.08 -9.42 4.81
N PRO A 49 -0.65 -10.61 5.10
CA PRO A 49 0.14 -11.84 5.28
C PRO A 49 1.08 -12.16 4.12
N ASN A 50 0.62 -11.95 2.88
CA ASN A 50 1.43 -12.16 1.68
C ASN A 50 2.66 -11.24 1.61
N ASP A 51 2.52 -9.96 2.01
CA ASP A 51 3.66 -9.04 2.09
C ASP A 51 4.61 -9.42 3.24
N GLY A 52 4.06 -9.97 4.33
CA GLY A 52 4.83 -10.54 5.43
C GLY A 52 5.85 -11.55 4.93
N VAL A 53 5.41 -12.50 4.10
CA VAL A 53 6.27 -13.50 3.46
C VAL A 53 7.27 -12.86 2.50
N ALA A 54 6.80 -11.95 1.63
CA ALA A 54 7.63 -11.28 0.63
C ALA A 54 8.77 -10.45 1.26
N VAL A 55 8.51 -9.79 2.40
CA VAL A 55 9.51 -9.02 3.15
C VAL A 55 10.41 -9.95 3.98
N ALA A 56 9.84 -10.97 4.63
CA ALA A 56 10.60 -11.87 5.51
C ALA A 56 11.61 -12.74 4.75
N ALA A 57 11.27 -13.20 3.54
CA ALA A 57 12.14 -14.09 2.76
C ALA A 57 13.56 -13.53 2.50
N PRO A 58 13.74 -12.32 1.93
CA PRO A 58 15.07 -11.74 1.74
C PRO A 58 15.76 -11.41 3.07
N LEU A 59 15.02 -11.04 4.12
CA LEU A 59 15.58 -10.78 5.44
C LEU A 59 16.14 -12.05 6.10
N LEU A 60 15.40 -13.15 6.02
CA LEU A 60 15.83 -14.45 6.52
C LEU A 60 17.00 -14.99 5.71
N ALA A 61 16.91 -14.93 4.37
CA ALA A 61 18.00 -15.30 3.49
C ALA A 61 19.28 -14.49 3.79
N ALA A 62 19.15 -13.18 4.02
CA ALA A 62 20.29 -12.34 4.38
C ALA A 62 20.88 -12.71 5.75
N ALA A 63 20.04 -12.97 6.76
CA ALA A 63 20.50 -13.42 8.07
C ALA A 63 21.26 -14.75 8.00
N LEU A 64 20.85 -15.64 7.09
CA LEU A 64 21.42 -16.97 6.92
C LEU A 64 22.61 -17.02 5.95
N ALA A 65 22.69 -16.15 4.94
CA ALA A 65 23.68 -16.24 3.87
C ALA A 65 24.75 -15.15 3.92
N VAL A 66 24.47 -13.95 4.47
CA VAL A 66 25.42 -12.83 4.44
C VAL A 66 26.42 -12.96 5.60
N PRO A 67 27.74 -13.13 5.34
CA PRO A 67 28.72 -13.38 6.40
C PRO A 67 28.74 -12.30 7.50
N ALA A 68 28.57 -11.03 7.11
CA ALA A 68 28.52 -9.91 8.05
C ALA A 68 27.32 -9.99 9.02
N LEU A 69 26.20 -10.57 8.58
CA LEU A 69 25.01 -10.80 9.41
C LEU A 69 25.07 -12.13 10.17
N ARG A 70 25.92 -13.06 9.73
CA ARG A 70 26.17 -14.33 10.43
C ARG A 70 27.16 -14.24 11.59
N ALA A 71 28.13 -13.32 11.48
CA ALA A 71 29.26 -13.21 12.38
C ALA A 71 28.85 -13.17 13.87
N GLY A 72 29.59 -13.89 14.71
CA GLY A 72 29.40 -13.91 16.17
C GLY A 72 28.09 -14.54 16.64
N GLY A 73 27.56 -15.53 15.91
CA GLY A 73 26.35 -16.29 16.30
C GLY A 73 25.03 -15.52 16.23
N ARG A 74 25.07 -14.26 15.81
CA ARG A 74 23.92 -13.34 15.81
C ARG A 74 22.84 -13.67 14.77
N TRP A 75 23.13 -14.56 13.82
CA TRP A 75 22.15 -15.04 12.84
C TRP A 75 20.95 -15.70 13.52
N ARG A 76 21.15 -16.41 14.64
CA ARG A 76 20.06 -17.07 15.38
C ARG A 76 19.06 -16.07 15.90
N GLY A 77 19.54 -14.99 16.53
CA GLY A 77 18.67 -13.91 17.01
C GLY A 77 17.95 -13.18 15.88
N ARG A 78 18.62 -12.98 14.73
CA ARG A 78 18.01 -12.39 13.53
C ARG A 78 16.92 -13.28 12.94
N ALA A 79 17.22 -14.56 12.74
CA ALA A 79 16.29 -15.55 12.21
C ALA A 79 15.09 -15.73 13.15
N LEU A 80 15.33 -15.81 14.46
CA LEU A 80 14.27 -15.88 15.45
C LEU A 80 13.39 -14.62 15.45
N ALA A 81 13.97 -13.42 15.36
CA ALA A 81 13.19 -12.19 15.27
C ALA A 81 12.30 -12.16 14.02
N VAL A 82 12.81 -12.63 12.88
CA VAL A 82 12.04 -12.75 11.63
C VAL A 82 10.91 -13.76 11.79
N ALA A 83 11.23 -14.99 12.22
CA ALA A 83 10.26 -16.06 12.38
C ALA A 83 9.18 -15.71 13.41
N ALA A 84 9.56 -15.16 14.57
CA ALA A 84 8.63 -14.76 15.61
C ALA A 84 7.73 -13.61 15.16
N GLY A 85 8.27 -12.62 14.43
CA GLY A 85 7.47 -11.53 13.88
C GLY A 85 6.42 -12.00 12.89
N VAL A 86 6.82 -12.83 11.91
CA VAL A 86 5.89 -13.41 10.93
C VAL A 86 4.83 -14.27 11.62
N ALA A 87 5.24 -15.16 12.54
CA ALA A 87 4.30 -16.02 13.26
C ALA A 87 3.30 -15.20 14.09
N ALA A 88 3.77 -14.18 14.82
CA ALA A 88 2.90 -13.32 15.63
C ALA A 88 1.89 -12.55 14.78
N GLY A 89 2.28 -12.06 13.60
CA GLY A 89 1.37 -11.36 12.70
C GLY A 89 0.42 -12.29 11.94
N ALA A 90 0.85 -13.51 11.58
CA ALA A 90 0.03 -14.47 10.86
C ALA A 90 -0.99 -15.18 11.76
N LEU A 91 -0.69 -15.34 13.05
CA LEU A 91 -1.49 -16.14 13.97
C LEU A 91 -2.98 -15.71 14.01
N PRO A 92 -3.34 -14.42 14.17
CA PRO A 92 -4.76 -14.03 14.16
C PRO A 92 -5.47 -14.38 12.86
N TRP A 93 -4.77 -14.24 11.73
CA TRP A 93 -5.31 -14.56 10.40
C TRP A 93 -5.53 -16.07 10.21
N VAL A 94 -4.59 -16.90 10.67
CA VAL A 94 -4.71 -18.37 10.61
C VAL A 94 -5.83 -18.86 11.52
N VAL A 95 -5.89 -18.35 12.75
CA VAL A 95 -6.96 -18.70 13.70
C VAL A 95 -8.33 -18.32 13.13
N GLU A 96 -8.46 -17.11 12.58
CA GLU A 96 -9.71 -16.69 11.94
C GLU A 96 -10.07 -17.56 10.73
N ALA A 97 -9.08 -17.96 9.91
CA ALA A 97 -9.30 -18.85 8.77
C ALA A 97 -9.95 -20.17 9.20
N HIS A 98 -9.45 -20.78 10.28
CA HIS A 98 -10.03 -22.01 10.81
C HIS A 98 -11.38 -21.83 11.50
N LEU A 99 -11.59 -20.70 12.19
CA LEU A 99 -12.84 -20.47 12.93
C LEU A 99 -14.01 -20.02 12.05
N ARG A 100 -13.75 -19.34 10.93
CA ARG A 100 -14.80 -18.71 10.10
C ARG A 100 -14.89 -19.20 8.67
N PHE A 101 -13.79 -19.67 8.11
CA PHE A 101 -13.69 -19.98 6.67
C PHE A 101 -13.52 -21.47 6.39
N GLY A 102 -13.37 -22.32 7.41
CA GLY A 102 -13.13 -23.77 7.24
C GLY A 102 -11.65 -24.14 7.11
N GLY A 103 -10.76 -23.15 6.98
CA GLY A 103 -9.33 -23.36 6.87
C GLY A 103 -8.62 -22.26 6.08
N VAL A 104 -7.29 -22.36 6.04
CA VAL A 104 -6.45 -21.45 5.25
C VAL A 104 -6.72 -21.57 3.74
N PRO A 105 -6.84 -22.77 3.13
CA PRO A 105 -7.15 -22.91 1.70
C PRO A 105 -8.49 -22.28 1.31
N GLU A 106 -9.54 -22.52 2.09
CA GLU A 106 -10.90 -22.02 1.85
C GLU A 106 -10.93 -20.48 1.93
N ARG A 107 -10.28 -19.91 2.95
CA ARG A 107 -10.12 -18.46 3.06
C ARG A 107 -9.40 -17.86 1.86
N LEU A 108 -8.38 -18.54 1.33
CA LEU A 108 -7.64 -18.08 0.15
C LEU A 108 -8.48 -18.19 -1.13
N ALA A 109 -9.28 -19.24 -1.27
CA ALA A 109 -10.20 -19.42 -2.40
C ALA A 109 -11.26 -18.30 -2.44
N GLU A 110 -11.93 -18.06 -1.31
CA GLU A 110 -12.94 -17.00 -1.18
C GLU A 110 -12.35 -15.60 -1.39
N ALA A 111 -11.16 -15.35 -0.82
CA ALA A 111 -10.43 -14.11 -1.07
C ALA A 111 -10.06 -13.95 -2.55
N GLY A 112 -9.70 -15.04 -3.23
CA GLY A 112 -9.42 -15.09 -4.67
C GLY A 112 -10.63 -14.69 -5.49
N GLU A 113 -11.79 -15.29 -5.23
CA GLU A 113 -13.06 -14.97 -5.93
C GLU A 113 -13.44 -13.49 -5.76
N THR A 114 -13.28 -12.96 -4.55
CA THR A 114 -13.60 -11.55 -4.26
C THR A 114 -12.59 -10.57 -4.88
N GLN A 115 -11.29 -10.88 -4.80
CA GLN A 115 -10.21 -9.97 -5.17
C GLN A 115 -9.68 -10.17 -6.59
N GLY A 116 -10.27 -11.07 -7.39
CA GLY A 116 -9.93 -11.25 -8.81
C GLY A 116 -8.78 -12.23 -9.05
N GLY A 117 -8.46 -13.03 -8.04
CA GLY A 117 -7.45 -14.08 -8.08
C GLY A 117 -6.01 -13.57 -8.05
N ILE A 118 -5.10 -14.53 -7.93
CA ILE A 118 -3.65 -14.37 -8.11
C ILE A 118 -3.27 -15.30 -9.25
N SER A 119 -2.71 -14.76 -10.33
CA SER A 119 -2.29 -15.54 -11.49
C SER A 119 -1.04 -14.91 -12.10
N PRO A 120 -0.09 -15.69 -12.67
CA PRO A 120 1.07 -15.12 -13.32
C PRO A 120 0.68 -14.12 -14.42
N VAL A 121 1.05 -12.85 -14.23
CA VAL A 121 0.72 -11.74 -15.12
C VAL A 121 1.75 -10.62 -14.98
N LEU A 122 2.26 -10.08 -16.08
CA LEU A 122 3.12 -8.90 -16.03
C LEU A 122 2.25 -7.63 -16.04
N SER A 123 1.95 -7.10 -14.87
CA SER A 123 1.06 -5.93 -14.68
C SER A 123 1.81 -4.61 -14.56
N LEU A 124 3.01 -4.52 -15.15
CA LEU A 124 3.81 -3.29 -15.19
C LEU A 124 3.06 -2.15 -15.87
N THR A 125 2.39 -2.42 -16.99
CA THR A 125 1.58 -1.42 -17.72
C THR A 125 0.41 -0.92 -16.87
N ALA A 126 -0.30 -1.81 -16.17
CA ALA A 126 -1.36 -1.41 -15.24
C ALA A 126 -0.84 -0.49 -14.12
N HIS A 127 0.36 -0.75 -13.61
CA HIS A 127 0.96 0.12 -12.60
C HIS A 127 1.39 1.47 -13.17
N LEU A 128 1.84 1.53 -14.44
CA LEU A 128 2.14 2.79 -15.13
C LEU A 128 0.88 3.61 -15.36
N THR A 129 -0.20 2.99 -15.85
CA THR A 129 -1.47 3.69 -16.12
C THR A 129 -2.12 4.23 -14.85
N ALA A 130 -1.91 3.57 -13.69
CA ALA A 130 -2.48 4.04 -12.43
C ALA A 130 -1.70 5.21 -11.78
N LEU A 131 -0.53 5.61 -12.29
CA LEU A 131 0.37 6.57 -11.60
C LEU A 131 -0.22 7.96 -11.42
N ASP A 132 -1.07 8.40 -12.32
CA ASP A 132 -1.79 9.66 -12.24
C ASP A 132 -3.30 9.49 -12.07
N GLY A 133 -3.72 8.31 -11.64
CA GLY A 133 -5.11 7.92 -11.40
C GLY A 133 -5.57 6.81 -12.36
N PRO A 134 -6.63 6.04 -12.00
CA PRO A 134 -7.37 6.07 -10.75
C PRO A 134 -6.59 5.43 -9.58
N LEU A 135 -7.03 5.70 -8.34
CA LEU A 135 -6.39 5.19 -7.12
C LEU A 135 -6.48 3.67 -6.95
N LEU A 136 -7.40 3.05 -7.68
CA LEU A 136 -7.52 1.64 -7.94
C LEU A 136 -8.13 1.50 -9.34
N CYS A 137 -7.41 0.89 -10.28
CA CYS A 137 -7.99 0.44 -11.55
C CYS A 137 -8.33 -1.04 -11.42
N ARG A 138 -9.52 -1.46 -11.84
CA ARG A 138 -9.96 -2.87 -11.89
C ARG A 138 -11.23 -2.98 -12.76
N PRO A 139 -11.14 -3.42 -14.04
CA PRO A 139 -9.92 -3.67 -14.82
C PRO A 139 -9.11 -2.38 -15.10
N CYS A 140 -7.88 -2.53 -15.62
CA CYS A 140 -6.99 -1.41 -15.93
C CYS A 140 -6.90 -1.18 -17.45
N ASP A 141 -8.00 -0.71 -18.02
CA ASP A 141 -8.27 -0.55 -19.46
C ASP A 141 -8.16 0.91 -19.98
N GLY A 142 -7.79 1.86 -19.12
CA GLY A 142 -7.74 3.29 -19.44
C GLY A 142 -6.61 3.75 -20.38
N ASP A 143 -6.77 4.98 -20.89
CA ASP A 143 -6.07 5.61 -22.03
C ASP A 143 -4.58 5.99 -21.82
N GLY A 144 -3.90 5.42 -20.82
CA GLY A 144 -2.48 5.68 -20.55
C GLY A 144 -2.22 6.62 -19.37
N VAL A 145 -1.00 7.16 -19.29
CA VAL A 145 -0.49 7.95 -18.16
C VAL A 145 0.09 9.25 -18.67
N ARG A 146 -0.21 10.37 -18.00
CA ARG A 146 0.40 11.67 -18.37
C ARG A 146 1.91 11.62 -18.17
N LEU A 147 2.67 11.96 -19.21
CA LEU A 147 4.14 11.91 -19.20
C LEU A 147 4.80 12.55 -17.96
N PRO A 148 4.35 13.71 -17.44
CA PRO A 148 4.92 14.28 -16.22
C PRO A 148 4.84 13.35 -15.00
N ALA A 149 3.79 12.54 -14.90
CA ALA A 149 3.61 11.59 -13.80
C ALA A 149 4.58 10.40 -13.87
N LEU A 150 5.13 10.08 -15.05
CA LEU A 150 6.18 9.06 -15.20
C LEU A 150 7.52 9.51 -14.62
N GLY A 151 7.75 10.83 -14.51
CA GLY A 151 9.06 11.39 -14.17
C GLY A 151 9.65 10.83 -12.87
N TRP A 152 8.81 10.56 -11.87
CA TRP A 152 9.28 10.04 -10.58
C TRP A 152 9.65 8.55 -10.62
N TRP A 153 9.02 7.77 -11.51
CA TRP A 153 9.41 6.38 -11.78
C TRP A 153 10.74 6.26 -12.51
N VAL A 154 11.19 7.32 -13.19
CA VAL A 154 12.55 7.41 -13.76
C VAL A 154 13.54 7.97 -12.74
N LEU A 155 13.14 9.02 -12.01
CA LEU A 155 13.98 9.69 -11.03
C LEU A 155 14.35 8.77 -9.87
N LEU A 156 13.42 7.98 -9.35
CA LEU A 156 13.65 7.07 -8.23
C LEU A 156 14.77 6.06 -8.52
N PRO A 157 14.71 5.21 -9.57
CA PRO A 157 15.78 4.26 -9.87
C PRO A 157 17.12 4.96 -10.18
N ALA A 158 17.10 6.14 -10.83
CA ALA A 158 18.32 6.92 -11.06
C ALA A 158 18.97 7.37 -9.74
N LEU A 159 18.18 7.89 -8.79
CA LEU A 159 18.67 8.27 -7.46
C LEU A 159 19.12 7.05 -6.64
N VAL A 160 18.41 5.93 -6.72
CA VAL A 160 18.82 4.67 -6.08
C VAL A 160 20.19 4.22 -6.62
N ALA A 161 20.36 4.19 -7.95
CA ALA A 161 21.62 3.82 -8.59
C ALA A 161 22.76 4.77 -8.16
N LEU A 162 22.49 6.08 -8.15
CA LEU A 162 23.46 7.08 -7.69
C LEU A 162 23.84 6.90 -6.21
N GLY A 163 22.87 6.61 -5.34
CA GLY A 163 23.10 6.37 -3.92
C GLY A 163 23.92 5.10 -3.66
N LEU A 164 23.61 4.01 -4.38
CA LEU A 164 24.41 2.79 -4.35
C LEU A 164 25.83 3.04 -4.86
N TRP A 165 26.00 3.80 -5.94
CA TRP A 165 27.30 4.19 -6.48
C TRP A 165 28.10 5.07 -5.51
N ALA A 166 27.46 6.06 -4.90
CA ALA A 166 28.10 6.95 -3.93
C ALA A 166 28.58 6.16 -2.69
N ALA A 167 27.73 5.27 -2.16
CA ALA A 167 28.10 4.36 -1.07
C ALA A 167 29.25 3.43 -1.47
N ARG A 168 29.30 2.99 -2.74
CA ARG A 168 30.43 2.22 -3.25
C ARG A 168 31.73 3.01 -3.24
N ARG A 169 31.74 4.25 -3.74
CA ARG A 169 32.94 5.09 -3.80
C ARG A 169 33.45 5.55 -2.42
N ALA A 170 32.55 5.87 -1.50
CA ALA A 170 32.94 6.21 -0.14
C ALA A 170 33.68 5.05 0.55
N GLY A 171 33.19 3.82 0.36
CA GLY A 171 33.84 2.61 0.90
C GLY A 171 35.18 2.25 0.22
N THR A 172 35.46 2.71 -1.00
CA THR A 172 36.78 2.52 -1.63
C THR A 172 37.78 3.59 -1.24
N ALA A 173 37.33 4.83 -1.03
CA ALA A 173 38.19 5.97 -0.68
C ALA A 173 38.67 5.93 0.78
N ALA A 174 37.89 5.34 1.69
CA ALA A 174 38.23 5.24 3.12
C ALA A 174 39.35 4.23 3.45
N GLY A 175 40.03 3.66 2.45
CA GLY A 175 41.11 2.67 2.65
C GLY A 175 40.58 1.30 3.10
N ALA A 176 41.23 0.23 2.65
CA ALA A 176 40.89 -1.14 2.98
C ALA A 176 41.19 -1.49 4.45
N GLY A 177 40.41 -0.95 5.39
CA GLY A 177 40.19 -1.54 6.70
C GLY A 177 39.09 -2.59 6.62
N ARG A 178 39.22 -3.71 7.35
CA ARG A 178 38.29 -4.88 7.41
C ARG A 178 36.81 -4.57 7.76
N GLY A 179 36.36 -3.31 7.73
CA GLY A 179 34.99 -2.85 7.96
C GLY A 179 34.28 -2.17 6.78
N ALA A 180 34.96 -1.82 5.67
CA ALA A 180 34.36 -1.04 4.56
C ALA A 180 33.32 -1.81 3.71
N GLY A 181 33.35 -3.15 3.73
CA GLY A 181 32.32 -3.99 3.09
C GLY A 181 30.96 -3.95 3.79
N ALA A 182 30.92 -3.56 5.07
CA ALA A 182 29.71 -3.57 5.89
C ALA A 182 28.73 -2.41 5.56
N GLY A 183 29.18 -1.34 4.91
CA GLY A 183 28.34 -0.19 4.56
C GLY A 183 27.45 -0.40 3.32
N ARG A 184 27.76 -1.38 2.46
CA ARG A 184 27.06 -1.61 1.18
C ARG A 184 25.94 -2.63 1.28
N ALA A 185 26.15 -3.69 2.07
CA ALA A 185 25.18 -4.75 2.28
C ALA A 185 23.80 -4.24 2.78
N PRO A 186 23.72 -3.22 3.65
CA PRO A 186 22.43 -2.68 4.10
C PRO A 186 21.57 -2.08 2.98
N LEU A 187 22.18 -1.33 2.05
CA LEU A 187 21.45 -0.69 0.95
C LEU A 187 20.99 -1.71 -0.10
N TRP A 188 21.85 -2.68 -0.42
CA TRP A 188 21.47 -3.77 -1.33
C TRP A 188 20.38 -4.66 -0.71
N LEU A 189 20.41 -4.90 0.60
CA LEU A 189 19.30 -5.61 1.26
C LEU A 189 18.01 -4.80 1.21
N ALA A 190 18.04 -3.49 1.44
CA ALA A 190 16.85 -2.65 1.29
C ALA A 190 16.27 -2.72 -0.13
N VAL A 191 17.12 -2.71 -1.16
CA VAL A 191 16.70 -2.90 -2.57
C VAL A 191 16.12 -4.30 -2.81
N ALA A 192 16.74 -5.35 -2.26
CA ALA A 192 16.26 -6.72 -2.39
C ALA A 192 14.90 -6.93 -1.72
N VAL A 193 14.72 -6.38 -0.51
CA VAL A 193 13.43 -6.40 0.20
C VAL A 193 12.38 -5.59 -0.55
N ALA A 194 12.77 -4.44 -1.13
CA ALA A 194 11.87 -3.64 -1.95
C ALA A 194 11.39 -4.44 -3.17
N ALA A 195 12.32 -5.02 -3.93
CA ALA A 195 12.00 -5.82 -5.11
C ALA A 195 11.11 -7.02 -4.75
N ALA A 196 11.42 -7.73 -3.66
CA ALA A 196 10.60 -8.84 -3.19
C ALA A 196 9.18 -8.40 -2.80
N SER A 197 9.04 -7.25 -2.13
CA SER A 197 7.72 -6.70 -1.76
C SER A 197 6.90 -6.21 -2.96
N MET A 198 7.55 -5.76 -4.03
CA MET A 198 6.90 -5.30 -5.26
C MET A 198 6.53 -6.45 -6.20
N ALA A 199 7.29 -7.54 -6.18
CA ALA A 199 7.17 -8.64 -7.14
C ALA A 199 5.77 -9.27 -7.20
N PRO A 200 5.08 -9.58 -6.09
CA PRO A 200 3.72 -10.13 -6.16
C PRO A 200 2.76 -9.22 -6.93
N TYR A 201 2.88 -7.90 -6.76
CA TYR A 201 2.00 -6.93 -7.42
C TYR A 201 2.29 -6.78 -8.91
N LEU A 202 3.57 -6.83 -9.29
CA LEU A 202 4.00 -6.67 -10.68
C LEU A 202 3.87 -7.96 -11.51
N LEU A 203 3.88 -9.12 -10.85
CA LEU A 203 3.99 -10.42 -11.51
C LEU A 203 2.78 -11.33 -11.29
N LEU A 204 1.87 -11.01 -10.36
CA LEU A 204 0.77 -11.91 -10.00
C LEU A 204 -0.62 -11.25 -9.86
N VAL A 205 -0.69 -9.91 -9.83
CA VAL A 205 -1.96 -9.19 -9.61
C VAL A 205 -2.37 -8.50 -10.92
N PRO A 206 -3.55 -8.82 -11.50
CA PRO A 206 -3.96 -8.34 -12.83
C PRO A 206 -4.55 -6.92 -12.82
N TYR A 207 -4.39 -6.18 -11.72
CA TYR A 207 -4.90 -4.83 -11.53
C TYR A 207 -3.93 -4.02 -10.68
N ALA A 208 -4.09 -2.70 -10.66
CA ALA A 208 -3.12 -1.82 -10.03
C ALA A 208 -3.76 -0.77 -9.11
N ALA A 209 -3.02 -0.46 -8.06
CA ALA A 209 -3.23 0.70 -7.23
C ALA A 209 -1.84 1.23 -6.85
N PRO A 210 -1.58 2.56 -6.95
CA PRO A 210 -0.26 3.12 -6.63
C PRO A 210 0.24 2.73 -5.23
N ARG A 211 -0.70 2.53 -4.30
CA ARG A 211 -0.45 2.14 -2.91
C ARG A 211 0.11 0.71 -2.75
N PHE A 212 -0.01 -0.18 -3.73
CA PHE A 212 0.50 -1.56 -3.62
C PHE A 212 2.02 -1.62 -3.52
N LEU A 213 2.71 -0.74 -4.25
CA LEU A 213 4.17 -0.68 -4.29
C LEU A 213 4.78 0.19 -3.17
N LEU A 214 3.94 0.74 -2.28
CA LEU A 214 4.35 1.65 -1.20
C LEU A 214 5.43 1.08 -0.27
N PRO A 215 5.39 -0.20 0.16
CA PRO A 215 6.48 -0.77 0.96
C PRO A 215 7.82 -0.75 0.23
N GLY A 216 7.82 -1.10 -1.05
CA GLY A 216 9.01 -1.04 -1.87
C GLY A 216 9.51 0.39 -2.06
N TYR A 217 8.63 1.36 -2.32
CA TYR A 217 9.04 2.77 -2.42
C TYR A 217 9.66 3.30 -1.14
N ALA A 218 9.10 2.94 0.02
CA ALA A 218 9.64 3.36 1.32
C ALA A 218 11.06 2.82 1.55
N LEU A 219 11.33 1.58 1.15
CA LEU A 219 12.66 0.98 1.23
C LEU A 219 13.65 1.60 0.22
N LEU A 220 13.21 1.88 -1.02
CA LEU A 220 14.04 2.52 -2.05
C LEU A 220 14.32 4.00 -1.77
N ALA A 221 13.46 4.68 -1.00
CA ALA A 221 13.68 6.07 -0.60
C ALA A 221 14.98 6.25 0.18
N LEU A 222 15.45 5.23 0.91
CA LEU A 222 16.70 5.27 1.67
C LEU A 222 17.96 5.40 0.78
N PRO A 223 18.23 4.47 -0.17
CA PRO A 223 19.32 4.68 -1.13
C PRO A 223 19.08 5.88 -2.05
N ALA A 224 17.82 6.21 -2.41
CA ALA A 224 17.53 7.40 -3.19
C ALA A 224 17.94 8.70 -2.49
N ALA A 225 17.71 8.80 -1.17
CA ALA A 225 18.14 9.95 -0.36
C ALA A 225 19.67 10.11 -0.37
N LEU A 226 20.43 9.01 -0.29
CA LEU A 226 21.89 9.06 -0.45
C LEU A 226 22.31 9.52 -1.84
N GLY A 227 21.59 9.09 -2.88
CA GLY A 227 21.80 9.57 -4.25
C GLY A 227 21.57 11.07 -4.37
N LEU A 228 20.49 11.57 -3.76
CA LEU A 228 20.16 12.99 -3.76
C LEU A 228 21.22 13.82 -3.03
N LEU A 229 21.72 13.35 -1.88
CA LEU A 229 22.82 13.99 -1.16
C LEU A 229 24.10 14.04 -2.03
N ALA A 230 24.45 12.93 -2.67
CA ALA A 230 25.60 12.88 -3.58
C ALA A 230 25.46 13.82 -4.79
N ALA A 231 24.26 13.93 -5.36
CA ALA A 231 23.96 14.90 -6.40
C ALA A 231 24.13 16.34 -5.89
N GLY A 232 23.60 16.64 -4.69
CA GLY A 232 23.73 17.94 -4.03
C GLY A 232 25.18 18.34 -3.80
N ASP A 233 26.01 17.45 -3.24
CA ASP A 233 27.43 17.68 -3.01
C ASP A 233 28.19 17.97 -4.32
N ARG A 234 27.82 17.28 -5.41
CA ARG A 234 28.41 17.53 -6.73
C ARG A 234 27.95 18.86 -7.32
N ALA A 235 26.69 19.21 -7.14
CA ALA A 235 26.07 20.42 -7.65
C ALA A 235 26.58 21.69 -6.94
N ARG A 236 26.93 21.61 -5.65
CA ARG A 236 27.56 22.73 -4.91
C ARG A 236 28.85 23.26 -5.55
N ARG A 237 29.52 22.43 -6.36
CA ARG A 237 30.76 22.80 -7.07
C ARG A 237 30.50 23.53 -8.40
N SER A 238 29.25 23.70 -8.84
CA SER A 238 28.92 24.28 -10.14
C SER A 238 27.54 24.95 -10.10
N ARG A 239 27.51 26.28 -10.26
CA ARG A 239 26.26 27.07 -10.35
C ARG A 239 25.25 26.50 -11.36
N PRO A 240 25.61 26.17 -12.62
CA PRO A 240 24.64 25.60 -13.55
C PRO A 240 24.14 24.22 -13.10
N ALA A 241 24.99 23.36 -12.52
CA ALA A 241 24.54 22.07 -12.00
C ALA A 241 23.58 22.22 -10.80
N ALA A 242 23.83 23.20 -9.92
CA ALA A 242 22.92 23.55 -8.84
C ALA A 242 21.58 24.05 -9.37
N ALA A 243 21.59 24.94 -10.37
CA ALA A 243 20.37 25.44 -11.00
C ALA A 243 19.54 24.29 -11.63
N VAL A 244 20.19 23.39 -12.39
CA VAL A 244 19.52 22.22 -12.98
C VAL A 244 18.92 21.32 -11.91
N LEU A 245 19.66 21.00 -10.84
CA LEU A 245 19.15 20.17 -9.76
C LEU A 245 17.93 20.81 -9.08
N VAL A 246 17.99 22.11 -8.79
CA VAL A 246 16.86 22.85 -8.21
C VAL A 246 15.65 22.84 -9.13
N LEU A 247 15.83 23.09 -10.44
CA LEU A 247 14.75 23.07 -11.41
C LEU A 247 14.09 21.69 -11.52
N VAL A 248 14.89 20.61 -11.56
CA VAL A 248 14.37 19.24 -11.59
C VAL A 248 13.57 18.92 -10.33
N LEU A 249 14.09 19.27 -9.15
CA LEU A 249 13.40 19.02 -7.88
C LEU A 249 12.13 19.86 -7.74
N ALA A 250 12.18 21.14 -8.13
CA ALA A 250 11.02 22.04 -8.11
C ALA A 250 9.94 21.57 -9.09
N GLY A 251 10.32 21.18 -10.32
CA GLY A 251 9.40 20.62 -11.31
C GLY A 251 8.76 19.31 -10.82
N HIS A 252 9.57 18.41 -10.25
CA HIS A 252 9.06 17.18 -9.65
C HIS A 252 8.07 17.46 -8.51
N LEU A 253 8.41 18.37 -7.60
CA LEU A 253 7.54 18.76 -6.48
C LEU A 253 6.23 19.38 -6.98
N ALA A 254 6.29 20.25 -7.99
CA ALA A 254 5.10 20.84 -8.61
C ALA A 254 4.17 19.77 -9.20
N VAL A 255 4.71 18.81 -9.95
CA VAL A 255 3.92 17.69 -10.49
C VAL A 255 3.27 16.88 -9.36
N GLN A 256 4.05 16.51 -8.33
CA GLN A 256 3.52 15.75 -7.19
C GLN A 256 2.44 16.53 -6.41
N PHE A 257 2.63 17.84 -6.24
CA PHE A 257 1.66 18.70 -5.58
C PHE A 257 0.34 18.77 -6.36
N VAL A 258 0.41 19.01 -7.68
CA VAL A 258 -0.79 19.06 -8.54
C VAL A 258 -1.53 17.73 -8.51
N LEU A 259 -0.83 16.60 -8.65
CA LEU A 259 -1.43 15.27 -8.58
C LEU A 259 -2.08 15.02 -7.21
N ALA A 260 -1.36 15.30 -6.13
CA ALA A 260 -1.87 15.08 -4.77
C ALA A 260 -3.08 15.95 -4.46
N HIS A 261 -3.08 17.22 -4.90
CA HIS A 261 -4.19 18.14 -4.69
C HIS A 261 -5.42 17.74 -5.50
N ALA A 262 -5.26 17.46 -6.80
CA ALA A 262 -6.35 17.06 -7.67
C ALA A 262 -7.03 15.77 -7.18
N HIS A 263 -6.24 14.73 -6.91
CA HIS A 263 -6.80 13.48 -6.36
C HIS A 263 -7.36 13.67 -4.95
N GLY A 264 -6.82 14.62 -4.18
CA GLY A 264 -7.29 14.95 -2.84
C GLY A 264 -8.72 15.46 -2.87
N ALA A 265 -8.95 16.46 -3.73
CA ALA A 265 -10.27 17.04 -3.96
C ALA A 265 -11.27 15.99 -4.46
N ILE A 266 -10.89 15.17 -5.45
CA ILE A 266 -11.78 14.11 -5.99
C ILE A 266 -12.22 13.16 -4.88
N GLN A 267 -11.31 12.72 -4.01
CA GLN A 267 -11.65 11.78 -2.95
C GLN A 267 -12.43 12.42 -1.80
N GLU A 268 -12.17 13.69 -1.50
CA GLU A 268 -12.96 14.43 -0.53
C GLU A 268 -14.40 14.58 -1.00
N GLN A 269 -14.60 15.00 -2.25
CA GLN A 269 -15.90 15.13 -2.88
C GLN A 269 -16.65 13.79 -2.95
N ALA A 270 -15.98 12.71 -3.38
CA ALA A 270 -16.59 11.38 -3.43
C ALA A 270 -16.98 10.83 -2.04
N ARG A 271 -16.25 11.18 -0.98
CA ARG A 271 -16.62 10.82 0.40
C ARG A 271 -17.77 11.66 0.94
N GLU A 272 -17.88 12.91 0.50
CA GLU A 272 -19.00 13.78 0.87
C GLU A 272 -20.33 13.23 0.34
N ASP A 273 -20.33 12.58 -0.84
CA ASP A 273 -21.51 11.86 -1.35
C ASP A 273 -22.05 10.86 -0.33
N TRP A 274 -21.18 10.11 0.37
CA TRP A 274 -21.61 9.15 1.38
C TRP A 274 -22.27 9.83 2.59
N ARG A 275 -21.80 11.03 2.97
CA ARG A 275 -22.43 11.82 4.04
C ARG A 275 -23.80 12.34 3.62
N ARG A 276 -23.94 12.80 2.37
CA ARG A 276 -25.22 13.23 1.80
C ARG A 276 -26.23 12.09 1.74
N ILE A 277 -25.81 10.92 1.25
CA ILE A 277 -26.66 9.71 1.22
C ILE A 277 -27.09 9.33 2.64
N ALA A 278 -26.17 9.35 3.61
CA ALA A 278 -26.50 9.10 5.01
C ALA A 278 -27.46 10.14 5.61
N GLY A 279 -27.38 11.40 5.15
CA GLY A 279 -28.35 12.45 5.48
C GLY A 279 -29.76 12.11 5.02
N VAL A 280 -29.91 11.82 3.73
CA VAL A 280 -31.21 11.45 3.13
C VAL A 280 -31.80 10.20 3.78
N LEU A 281 -30.97 9.20 4.10
CA LEU A 281 -31.39 8.02 4.86
C LEU A 281 -32.02 8.39 6.21
N ARG A 282 -31.35 9.23 7.00
CA ARG A 282 -31.86 9.68 8.31
C ARG A 282 -33.12 10.53 8.19
N GLU A 283 -33.16 11.45 7.22
CA GLU A 283 -34.33 12.30 6.95
C GLU A 283 -35.60 11.47 6.67
N HIS A 284 -35.42 10.25 6.15
CA HIS A 284 -36.52 9.33 5.83
C HIS A 284 -36.62 8.17 6.83
N GLY A 285 -36.10 8.34 8.05
CA GLY A 285 -36.34 7.43 9.18
C GLY A 285 -35.42 6.21 9.26
N VAL A 286 -34.36 6.14 8.45
CA VAL A 286 -33.37 5.06 8.53
C VAL A 286 -32.27 5.45 9.53
N GLU A 287 -32.39 4.95 10.76
CA GLU A 287 -31.46 5.22 11.85
C GLU A 287 -30.89 3.92 12.44
N PRO A 288 -29.68 3.96 13.05
CA PRO A 288 -29.12 2.78 13.73
C PRO A 288 -29.98 2.29 14.91
N PRO A 289 -30.12 0.97 15.11
CA PRO A 289 -29.57 -0.12 14.32
C PRO A 289 -30.37 -0.37 13.02
N CYS A 290 -29.68 -0.32 11.88
CA CYS A 290 -30.26 -0.48 10.54
C CYS A 290 -29.37 -1.39 9.68
N GLY A 291 -29.93 -1.97 8.61
CA GLY A 291 -29.22 -2.72 7.58
C GLY A 291 -29.53 -2.18 6.19
N ILE A 292 -28.52 -1.88 5.38
CA ILE A 292 -28.71 -1.34 4.04
C ILE A 292 -28.06 -2.20 2.96
N LYS A 293 -28.69 -2.24 1.79
CA LYS A 293 -28.10 -2.76 0.55
C LYS A 293 -27.72 -1.60 -0.35
N ALA A 294 -26.68 -1.75 -1.15
CA ALA A 294 -26.35 -0.78 -2.19
C ALA A 294 -25.92 -1.48 -3.48
N THR A 295 -26.19 -0.86 -4.63
CA THR A 295 -25.75 -1.36 -5.95
C THR A 295 -24.23 -1.27 -6.12
N SER A 296 -23.61 -0.33 -5.42
CA SER A 296 -22.16 -0.22 -5.31
C SER A 296 -21.81 0.40 -3.96
N MET A 297 -20.58 0.20 -3.49
CA MET A 297 -20.04 0.91 -2.33
C MET A 297 -20.84 0.67 -1.02
N THR A 298 -21.49 -0.49 -0.86
CA THR A 298 -22.32 -0.82 0.31
C THR A 298 -21.57 -0.65 1.63
N ILE A 299 -20.33 -1.13 1.71
CA ILE A 299 -19.52 -1.07 2.95
C ILE A 299 -19.25 0.37 3.41
N PRO A 300 -18.63 1.26 2.60
CA PRO A 300 -18.38 2.63 3.04
C PRO A 300 -19.67 3.44 3.27
N LEU A 301 -20.75 3.17 2.52
CA LEU A 301 -22.05 3.81 2.74
C LEU A 301 -22.66 3.40 4.09
N ALA A 302 -22.74 2.09 4.36
CA ALA A 302 -23.30 1.56 5.60
C ALA A 302 -22.50 2.05 6.82
N HIS A 303 -21.16 2.01 6.72
CA HIS A 303 -20.28 2.55 7.76
C HIS A 303 -20.55 4.04 8.02
N THR A 304 -20.72 4.85 6.97
CA THR A 304 -20.99 6.29 7.10
C THR A 304 -22.38 6.57 7.68
N ALA A 305 -23.37 5.72 7.38
CA ALA A 305 -24.71 5.80 7.93
C ALA A 305 -24.84 5.20 9.35
N GLY A 306 -23.85 4.47 9.85
CA GLY A 306 -23.94 3.71 11.09
C GLY A 306 -24.80 2.44 10.98
N CYS A 307 -25.08 1.97 9.76
CA CYS A 307 -25.85 0.76 9.49
C CYS A 307 -24.93 -0.45 9.23
N ALA A 308 -25.51 -1.65 9.31
CA ALA A 308 -24.88 -2.88 8.86
C ALA A 308 -24.92 -2.98 7.32
N PRO A 309 -23.79 -3.33 6.65
CA PRO A 309 -23.80 -3.64 5.23
C PRO A 309 -24.45 -4.99 5.01
N LEU A 310 -25.49 -5.03 4.18
CA LEU A 310 -26.14 -6.27 3.75
C LEU A 310 -25.70 -6.63 2.35
N GLU A 311 -25.36 -7.91 2.14
CA GLU A 311 -25.06 -8.42 0.81
C GLU A 311 -26.28 -8.28 -0.09
N TYR A 312 -26.06 -7.79 -1.31
CA TYR A 312 -27.15 -7.47 -2.23
C TYR A 312 -28.05 -8.70 -2.50
N GLY A 313 -27.44 -9.89 -2.63
CA GLY A 313 -28.12 -11.17 -2.86
C GLY A 313 -28.58 -11.94 -1.60
N SER A 314 -28.27 -11.45 -0.39
CA SER A 314 -28.68 -12.13 0.85
C SER A 314 -30.19 -12.02 1.08
N PRO A 315 -30.86 -13.02 1.68
CA PRO A 315 -32.27 -12.95 2.07
C PRO A 315 -32.53 -11.95 3.20
N ALA A 316 -31.48 -11.36 3.79
CA ALA A 316 -31.61 -10.32 4.80
C ALA A 316 -32.43 -9.14 4.27
N ARG A 317 -33.37 -8.70 5.11
CA ARG A 317 -34.35 -7.65 4.83
C ARG A 317 -33.73 -6.26 5.13
N PRO A 318 -33.39 -5.43 4.14
CA PRO A 318 -32.79 -4.12 4.38
C PRO A 318 -33.82 -3.03 4.71
N ASP A 319 -33.48 -2.08 5.55
CA ASP A 319 -34.30 -0.89 5.83
C ASP A 319 -34.26 0.09 4.65
N ALA A 320 -33.19 0.08 3.86
CA ALA A 320 -33.08 0.86 2.64
C ALA A 320 -32.17 0.22 1.58
N VAL A 321 -32.40 0.62 0.33
CA VAL A 321 -31.57 0.29 -0.83
C VAL A 321 -31.01 1.58 -1.43
N VAL A 322 -29.68 1.69 -1.45
CA VAL A 322 -28.99 2.79 -2.12
C VAL A 322 -28.66 2.40 -3.56
N LEU A 323 -29.09 3.24 -4.50
CA LEU A 323 -28.99 3.00 -5.94
C LEU A 323 -28.14 4.10 -6.57
N ARG A 324 -27.28 3.74 -7.52
CA ARG A 324 -26.60 4.70 -8.41
C ARG A 324 -26.85 4.33 -9.85
N GLU A 325 -27.57 5.20 -10.57
CA GLU A 325 -27.90 5.00 -12.00
C GLU A 325 -28.58 3.64 -12.30
N ALA A 326 -29.17 3.02 -11.28
CA ALA A 326 -29.75 1.68 -11.34
C ALA A 326 -31.22 1.73 -10.93
N ALA A 327 -32.05 0.89 -11.55
CA ALA A 327 -33.43 0.71 -11.15
C ALA A 327 -33.51 -0.02 -9.79
N PRO A 328 -34.55 0.23 -8.98
CA PRO A 328 -34.80 -0.57 -7.79
C PRO A 328 -34.99 -2.05 -8.15
N PRO A 329 -34.53 -2.99 -7.31
CA PRO A 329 -34.82 -4.40 -7.51
C PRO A 329 -36.33 -4.66 -7.40
N GLU A 330 -36.81 -5.76 -7.99
CA GLU A 330 -38.26 -6.03 -8.09
C GLU A 330 -38.99 -5.98 -6.74
N TRP A 331 -38.37 -6.51 -5.69
CA TRP A 331 -38.93 -6.54 -4.33
C TRP A 331 -38.95 -5.17 -3.62
N ALA A 332 -38.27 -4.15 -4.15
CA ALA A 332 -38.28 -2.77 -3.65
C ALA A 332 -38.82 -1.78 -4.69
N ARG A 333 -39.48 -2.26 -5.75
CA ARG A 333 -39.97 -1.40 -6.85
C ARG A 333 -40.98 -0.37 -6.38
N ASP A 334 -41.79 -0.73 -5.39
CA ASP A 334 -42.87 0.11 -4.85
C ASP A 334 -42.43 0.92 -3.61
N TRP A 335 -41.14 0.89 -3.27
CA TRP A 335 -40.62 1.63 -2.11
C TRP A 335 -40.50 3.13 -2.46
N PRO A 336 -40.81 4.03 -1.51
CA PRO A 336 -40.52 5.45 -1.63
C PRO A 336 -39.08 5.71 -2.06
N LEU A 337 -38.92 6.41 -3.18
CA LEU A 337 -37.62 6.69 -3.79
C LEU A 337 -37.27 8.17 -3.63
N HIS A 338 -36.13 8.43 -3.02
CA HIS A 338 -35.66 9.76 -2.67
C HIS A 338 -34.36 10.08 -3.42
N PRO A 339 -34.29 11.17 -4.22
CA PRO A 339 -33.06 11.59 -4.85
C PRO A 339 -32.06 12.11 -3.82
N VAL A 340 -30.77 11.94 -4.08
CA VAL A 340 -29.71 12.57 -3.27
C VAL A 340 -29.10 13.70 -4.11
N PRO A 341 -29.46 14.96 -3.85
CA PRO A 341 -28.95 16.10 -4.61
C PRO A 341 -27.49 16.42 -4.25
N ASP A 342 -26.88 17.29 -5.07
CA ASP A 342 -25.56 17.89 -4.84
C ASP A 342 -24.41 16.91 -4.63
N THR A 343 -24.49 15.74 -5.26
CA THR A 343 -23.43 14.73 -5.23
C THR A 343 -22.40 14.95 -6.34
N TYR A 344 -21.14 14.67 -6.03
CA TYR A 344 -20.04 14.68 -6.99
C TYR A 344 -20.24 13.61 -8.06
N ASN A 345 -20.59 12.38 -7.65
CA ASN A 345 -21.06 11.36 -8.59
C ASN A 345 -22.58 11.51 -8.75
N PRO A 346 -23.12 11.75 -9.94
CA PRO A 346 -24.56 11.95 -10.12
C PRO A 346 -25.35 10.63 -10.00
N GLY A 347 -26.67 10.76 -9.95
CA GLY A 347 -27.59 9.62 -10.11
C GLY A 347 -27.81 8.77 -8.85
N TRP A 348 -27.44 9.27 -7.66
CA TRP A 348 -27.73 8.62 -6.39
C TRP A 348 -29.19 8.77 -5.98
N ARG A 349 -29.78 7.66 -5.55
CA ARG A 349 -31.14 7.58 -5.02
C ARG A 349 -31.20 6.60 -3.86
N VAL A 350 -32.13 6.81 -2.95
CA VAL A 350 -32.38 5.95 -1.78
C VAL A 350 -33.82 5.47 -1.85
N ALA A 351 -34.02 4.15 -1.91
CA ALA A 351 -35.32 3.53 -1.73
C ALA A 351 -35.46 3.13 -0.25
N VAL A 352 -36.44 3.66 0.46
CA VAL A 352 -36.67 3.41 1.89
C VAL A 352 -37.83 2.44 2.05
N ARG A 353 -37.70 1.49 2.96
CA ARG A 353 -38.80 0.56 3.28
C ARG A 353 -40.01 1.35 3.83
N PRO A 354 -41.23 1.12 3.31
CA PRO A 354 -42.45 1.77 3.80
C PRO A 354 -42.74 1.51 5.29
#